data_AF-A0A938SKB8-F1
#
_entry.id   AF-A0A938SKB8-F1
#
_cell.length_a   1.000
_cell.length_b   1.000
_cell.length_c   1.000
_cell.angle_alpha   90.00
_cell.angle_beta   90.00
_cell.angle_gamma   90.00
#
_symmetry.space_group_name_H-M   'P 1'
#
loop_
_entity.id
_entity.type
_entity.pdbx_description
1 polymer ?
#
loop_
_entity_poly.entity_id
_entity_poly.type
_entity_poly.pdbx_seq_one_letter_code
_entity_poly.pdbx_strand_id
1 'polypeptide(L)'
;MTEKFASEYPLPGGVDQYFETLITLLRHVGDKTLAHDAVMNFVFETYAQTKGSTAVGIYLGYIGRMGFWQIKDAQVRLTPEGSKLIERAEADSESAKRAVLEVKRQNIAGYDEIFTLLKDKDLSMDEVDAQLKSAIGAEWKSRNQTSFRLSWLRSLGFLEREGREYRLTPAGRAVAKDLAAATMKSNGPGPTKVTITAQPEKPMLLKATDIADRIDKAAVKGLDGTDLENLTAEAFAFLGFDAEVISGPGNPDVVLTAPMGEARYRVLIDTKSRSSGCVQQNDVSFQALNQHKAKVSADYTMVLGPDFSGGNLETWAKEHEVRLLRTEELRQVLLAHADGVITLDRLEALFRGGGSMDEAVLAETLAESEHTVQVLTLARLVYDAVRSHQEQEGALNAHSLFYILAGEYPIQAIQATVDLLQSDLIGALARTQKDSLYTRLTPRMLADKLTQLQDVLAGQPADAGKAGTP
;
A
#
# COMPACT_ATOMS: atom_id res chain seq x y z
N MET A 1 -27.89 8.45 6.16
CA MET A 1 -26.82 8.52 5.15
C MET A 1 -25.90 7.35 5.43
N THR A 2 -25.73 6.44 4.49
CA THR A 2 -24.76 5.34 4.63
C THR A 2 -23.37 5.95 4.59
N GLU A 3 -22.58 5.70 5.62
CA GLU A 3 -21.19 6.12 5.72
C GLU A 3 -20.40 5.38 4.63
N LYS A 4 -19.88 6.10 3.63
CA LYS A 4 -19.04 5.52 2.59
C LYS A 4 -17.64 5.31 3.15
N PHE A 5 -17.01 4.22 2.75
CA PHE A 5 -15.64 3.96 3.16
C PHE A 5 -14.63 4.85 2.42
N ALA A 6 -13.61 5.29 3.14
CA ALA A 6 -12.45 5.98 2.55
C ALA A 6 -11.42 5.01 1.95
N SER A 7 -11.40 3.74 2.36
CA SER A 7 -10.45 2.73 1.85
C SER A 7 -10.97 1.99 0.60
N GLU A 8 -10.08 1.82 -0.37
CA GLU A 8 -10.21 1.02 -1.60
C GLU A 8 -9.02 0.06 -1.67
N TYR A 9 -9.17 -1.09 -2.33
CA TYR A 9 -8.14 -2.13 -2.44
C TYR A 9 -8.01 -2.64 -3.87
N PRO A 10 -6.80 -3.06 -4.29
CA PRO A 10 -6.57 -3.65 -5.59
C PRO A 10 -7.02 -5.12 -5.64
N LEU A 11 -7.02 -5.70 -6.85
CA LEU A 11 -7.07 -7.15 -7.06
C LEU A 11 -5.83 -7.60 -7.84
N PRO A 12 -5.41 -8.87 -7.73
CA PRO A 12 -4.25 -9.36 -8.47
C PRO A 12 -4.51 -9.40 -10.00
N GLY A 13 -3.45 -9.60 -10.79
CA GLY A 13 -3.55 -9.73 -12.26
C GLY A 13 -3.20 -8.47 -13.07
N GLY A 14 -2.86 -7.36 -12.40
CA GLY A 14 -2.48 -6.11 -13.02
C GLY A 14 -3.64 -5.11 -13.13
N VAL A 15 -3.30 -3.83 -13.29
CA VAL A 15 -4.24 -2.70 -13.08
C VAL A 15 -5.46 -2.68 -14.00
N ASP A 16 -5.32 -3.14 -15.23
CA ASP A 16 -6.46 -3.21 -16.16
C ASP A 16 -7.29 -4.50 -16.00
N GLN A 17 -6.89 -5.41 -15.11
CA GLN A 17 -7.45 -6.76 -14.99
C GLN A 17 -8.29 -7.00 -13.73
N TYR A 18 -8.49 -6.01 -12.86
CA TYR A 18 -9.24 -6.18 -11.61
C TYR A 18 -10.66 -6.74 -11.81
N PHE A 19 -11.38 -6.28 -12.82
CA PHE A 19 -12.70 -6.81 -13.17
C PHE A 19 -12.64 -8.28 -13.59
N GLU A 20 -11.70 -8.65 -14.46
CA GLU A 20 -11.52 -10.03 -14.92
C GLU A 20 -11.11 -10.95 -13.76
N THR A 21 -10.26 -10.46 -12.87
CA THR A 21 -9.89 -11.15 -11.64
C THR A 21 -11.08 -11.35 -10.72
N LEU A 22 -11.90 -10.32 -10.51
CA LEU A 22 -13.14 -10.44 -9.73
C LEU A 22 -14.03 -11.55 -10.32
N ILE A 23 -14.32 -11.52 -11.62
CA ILE A 23 -15.17 -12.52 -12.27
C ILE A 23 -14.55 -13.93 -12.19
N THR A 24 -13.24 -14.05 -12.37
CA THR A 24 -12.51 -15.33 -12.26
C THR A 24 -12.67 -15.93 -10.86
N LEU A 25 -12.50 -15.12 -9.81
CA LEU A 25 -12.65 -15.57 -8.43
C LEU A 25 -14.09 -15.94 -8.10
N LEU A 26 -15.07 -15.15 -8.55
CA LEU A 26 -16.47 -15.47 -8.36
C LEU A 26 -16.86 -16.78 -9.06
N ARG A 27 -16.40 -17.01 -10.29
CA ARG A 27 -16.60 -18.27 -11.02
C ARG A 27 -15.93 -19.47 -10.34
N HIS A 28 -14.75 -19.28 -9.76
CA HIS A 28 -14.06 -20.35 -9.04
C HIS A 28 -14.87 -20.85 -7.85
N VAL A 29 -15.45 -19.92 -7.08
CA VAL A 29 -16.38 -20.26 -5.98
C VAL A 29 -17.66 -20.86 -6.54
N GLY A 30 -18.32 -20.17 -7.49
CA GLY A 30 -19.56 -20.62 -8.13
C GLY A 30 -20.64 -20.99 -7.11
N ASP A 31 -21.38 -22.07 -7.39
CA ASP A 31 -22.41 -22.60 -6.48
C ASP A 31 -21.82 -23.42 -5.31
N LYS A 32 -20.49 -23.48 -5.19
CA LYS A 32 -19.81 -24.25 -4.14
C LYS A 32 -19.64 -23.41 -2.88
N THR A 33 -19.49 -24.10 -1.77
CA THR A 33 -18.90 -23.53 -0.56
C THR A 33 -17.46 -24.06 -0.48
N LEU A 34 -16.48 -23.16 -0.57
CA LEU A 34 -15.06 -23.52 -0.59
C LEU A 34 -14.40 -23.12 0.73
N ALA A 35 -13.40 -23.89 1.17
CA ALA A 35 -12.54 -23.44 2.27
C ALA A 35 -11.79 -22.17 1.86
N HIS A 36 -11.63 -21.23 2.80
CA HIS A 36 -10.92 -19.98 2.57
C HIS A 36 -9.51 -20.21 2.01
N ASP A 37 -8.77 -21.16 2.59
CA ASP A 37 -7.42 -21.52 2.15
C ASP A 37 -7.39 -22.10 0.72
N ALA A 38 -8.46 -22.79 0.31
CA ALA A 38 -8.56 -23.30 -1.05
C ALA A 38 -8.71 -22.15 -2.08
N VAL A 39 -9.48 -21.11 -1.73
CA VAL A 39 -9.60 -19.90 -2.56
C VAL A 39 -8.27 -19.13 -2.59
N MET A 40 -7.55 -19.04 -1.47
CA MET A 40 -6.21 -18.44 -1.43
C MET A 40 -5.21 -19.19 -2.32
N ASN A 41 -5.18 -20.52 -2.24
CA ASN A 41 -4.30 -21.34 -3.09
C ASN A 41 -4.61 -21.14 -4.57
N PHE A 42 -5.90 -21.07 -4.93
CA PHE A 42 -6.30 -20.76 -6.30
C PHE A 42 -5.78 -19.38 -6.77
N VAL A 43 -5.78 -18.36 -5.90
CA VAL A 43 -5.17 -17.05 -6.22
C VAL A 43 -3.67 -17.19 -6.51
N PHE A 44 -2.93 -17.91 -5.67
CA PHE A 44 -1.48 -18.10 -5.86
C PHE A 44 -1.15 -18.89 -7.14
N GLU A 45 -1.96 -19.90 -7.47
CA GLU A 45 -1.80 -20.68 -8.70
C GLU A 45 -2.15 -19.87 -9.95
N THR A 46 -3.18 -19.04 -9.88
CA THR A 46 -3.69 -18.25 -11.02
C THR A 46 -2.83 -17.02 -11.29
N TYR A 47 -2.30 -16.39 -10.25
CA TYR A 47 -1.55 -15.13 -10.32
C TYR A 47 -0.14 -15.32 -9.77
N ALA A 48 0.76 -15.87 -10.60
CA ALA A 48 2.12 -16.26 -10.21
C ALA A 48 3.01 -15.14 -9.62
N GLN A 49 2.62 -13.88 -9.81
CA GLN A 49 3.31 -12.71 -9.25
C GLN A 49 2.82 -12.32 -7.85
N THR A 50 1.67 -12.83 -7.40
CA THR A 50 1.10 -12.54 -6.08
C THR A 50 1.71 -13.47 -5.04
N LYS A 51 2.35 -12.91 -4.02
CA LYS A 51 3.10 -13.69 -3.02
C LYS A 51 2.90 -13.16 -1.60
N GLY A 52 1.82 -13.59 -0.95
CA GLY A 52 1.56 -13.23 0.44
C GLY A 52 0.18 -13.66 0.93
N SER A 53 0.12 -14.49 1.97
CA SER A 53 -1.15 -14.93 2.58
C SER A 53 -1.96 -13.77 3.17
N THR A 54 -1.28 -12.76 3.72
CA THR A 54 -1.92 -11.58 4.33
C THR A 54 -2.55 -10.67 3.28
N ALA A 55 -1.82 -10.31 2.23
CA ALA A 55 -2.33 -9.47 1.13
C ALA A 55 -3.50 -10.13 0.40
N VAL A 56 -3.37 -11.43 0.07
CA VAL A 56 -4.48 -12.19 -0.52
C VAL A 56 -5.68 -12.26 0.42
N GLY A 57 -5.47 -12.45 1.72
CA GLY A 57 -6.56 -12.38 2.72
C GLY A 57 -7.31 -11.04 2.69
N ILE A 58 -6.60 -9.91 2.54
CA ILE A 58 -7.21 -8.59 2.40
C ILE A 58 -8.01 -8.47 1.09
N TYR A 59 -7.46 -8.93 -0.04
CA TYR A 59 -8.16 -8.92 -1.33
C TYR A 59 -9.45 -9.75 -1.28
N LEU A 60 -9.39 -10.93 -0.66
CA LEU A 60 -10.55 -11.80 -0.53
C LEU A 60 -11.60 -11.21 0.41
N GLY A 61 -11.17 -10.64 1.54
CA GLY A 61 -12.04 -9.89 2.44
C GLY A 61 -12.72 -8.72 1.75
N TYR A 62 -12.01 -8.02 0.86
CA TYR A 62 -12.53 -6.89 0.11
C TYR A 62 -13.67 -7.28 -0.85
N ILE A 63 -13.59 -8.41 -1.54
CA ILE A 63 -14.70 -8.92 -2.37
C ILE A 63 -15.94 -9.21 -1.49
N GLY A 64 -15.73 -9.66 -0.25
CA GLY A 64 -16.81 -9.81 0.72
C GLY A 64 -17.44 -8.49 1.13
N ARG A 65 -16.62 -7.45 1.31
CA ARG A 65 -17.09 -6.09 1.59
C ARG A 65 -17.86 -5.46 0.42
N MET A 66 -17.55 -5.82 -0.82
CA MET A 66 -18.38 -5.44 -1.98
C MET A 66 -19.72 -6.21 -2.02
N GLY A 67 -19.90 -7.22 -1.18
CA GLY A 67 -21.15 -7.97 -1.06
C GLY A 67 -21.32 -9.03 -2.14
N PHE A 68 -20.27 -9.44 -2.85
CA PHE A 68 -20.35 -10.48 -3.88
C PHE A 68 -20.15 -11.90 -3.33
N TRP A 69 -19.51 -12.04 -2.17
CA TRP A 69 -19.46 -13.29 -1.45
C TRP A 69 -19.44 -13.06 0.06
N GLN A 70 -19.48 -14.14 0.81
CA GLN A 70 -19.46 -14.13 2.27
C GLN A 70 -18.34 -15.05 2.73
N ILE A 71 -17.58 -14.61 3.74
CA ILE A 71 -16.60 -15.44 4.43
C ILE A 71 -17.18 -15.73 5.82
N LYS A 72 -17.50 -16.99 6.11
CA LYS A 72 -18.01 -17.43 7.41
C LYS A 72 -17.41 -18.79 7.77
N ASP A 73 -16.97 -18.95 9.01
CA ASP A 73 -16.41 -20.22 9.52
C ASP A 73 -15.27 -20.77 8.63
N ALA A 74 -14.40 -19.88 8.18
CA ALA A 74 -13.32 -20.16 7.21
C ALA A 74 -13.80 -20.77 5.89
N GLN A 75 -15.05 -20.48 5.48
CA GLN A 75 -15.62 -20.89 4.21
C GLN A 75 -16.11 -19.68 3.42
N VAL A 76 -15.91 -19.73 2.10
CA VAL A 76 -16.32 -18.72 1.12
C VAL A 76 -17.50 -19.26 0.32
N ARG A 77 -18.56 -18.45 0.21
CA ARG A 77 -19.74 -18.73 -0.63
C ARG A 77 -20.24 -17.48 -1.31
N LEU A 78 -20.74 -17.58 -2.54
CA LEU A 78 -21.32 -16.44 -3.23
C LEU A 78 -22.57 -15.91 -2.52
N THR A 79 -22.80 -14.61 -2.64
CA THR A 79 -24.10 -13.98 -2.36
C THR A 79 -24.98 -14.06 -3.61
N PRO A 80 -26.30 -13.84 -3.50
CA PRO A 80 -27.16 -13.68 -4.66
C PRO A 80 -26.66 -12.62 -5.65
N GLU A 81 -26.04 -11.55 -5.15
CA GLU A 81 -25.44 -10.47 -5.92
C GLU A 81 -24.19 -10.93 -6.68
N GLY A 82 -23.34 -11.77 -6.06
CA GLY A 82 -22.19 -12.39 -6.71
C GLY A 82 -22.59 -13.32 -7.84
N SER A 83 -23.57 -14.20 -7.62
CA SER A 83 -24.08 -15.09 -8.68
C SER A 83 -24.67 -14.31 -9.85
N LYS A 84 -25.49 -13.29 -9.57
CA LYS A 84 -26.05 -12.39 -10.60
C LYS A 84 -24.97 -11.64 -11.37
N LEU A 85 -23.85 -11.30 -10.73
CA LEU A 85 -22.75 -10.62 -11.41
C LEU A 85 -22.06 -11.54 -12.43
N ILE A 86 -21.91 -12.83 -12.11
CA ILE A 86 -21.39 -13.84 -13.06
C ILE A 86 -22.31 -13.95 -14.28
N GLU A 87 -23.61 -14.18 -14.04
CA GLU A 87 -24.61 -14.29 -15.11
C GLU A 87 -24.61 -13.04 -16.01
N ARG A 88 -24.50 -11.86 -15.39
CA ARG A 88 -24.43 -10.60 -16.12
C ARG A 88 -23.15 -10.48 -16.93
N ALA A 89 -22.00 -10.89 -16.39
CA ALA A 89 -20.73 -10.83 -17.11
C ALA A 89 -20.72 -11.75 -18.33
N GLU A 90 -21.45 -12.87 -18.27
CA GLU A 90 -21.60 -13.80 -19.40
C GLU A 90 -22.55 -13.28 -20.47
N ALA A 91 -23.63 -12.61 -20.07
CA ALA A 91 -24.61 -12.05 -21.01
C ALA A 91 -24.16 -10.72 -21.63
N ASP A 92 -23.61 -9.82 -20.82
CA ASP A 92 -23.18 -8.47 -21.19
C ASP A 92 -22.12 -7.96 -20.21
N SER A 93 -20.85 -8.13 -20.59
CA SER A 93 -19.70 -7.67 -19.81
C SER A 93 -19.76 -6.17 -19.47
N GLU A 94 -20.27 -5.32 -20.35
CA GLU A 94 -20.34 -3.87 -20.09
C GLU A 94 -21.41 -3.54 -19.05
N SER A 95 -22.53 -4.25 -19.05
CA SER A 95 -23.54 -4.19 -18.00
C SER A 95 -23.00 -4.68 -16.65
N ALA A 96 -22.15 -5.72 -16.64
CA ALA A 96 -21.49 -6.21 -15.43
C ALA A 96 -20.49 -5.20 -14.85
N LYS A 97 -19.65 -4.58 -15.70
CA LYS A 97 -18.73 -3.51 -15.28
C LYS A 97 -19.48 -2.33 -14.67
N ARG A 98 -20.62 -1.92 -15.25
CA ARG A 98 -21.50 -0.89 -14.66
C ARG A 98 -22.06 -1.30 -13.30
N ALA A 99 -22.41 -2.57 -13.12
CA ALA A 99 -22.90 -3.07 -11.83
C ALA A 99 -21.83 -2.97 -10.74
N VAL A 100 -20.59 -3.35 -11.04
CA VAL A 100 -19.46 -3.21 -10.12
C VAL A 100 -19.18 -1.73 -9.82
N LEU A 101 -19.22 -0.87 -10.85
CA LEU A 101 -19.07 0.57 -10.64
C LEU A 101 -20.13 1.12 -9.68
N GLU A 102 -21.38 0.70 -9.82
CA GLU A 102 -22.47 1.18 -8.96
C GLU A 102 -22.27 0.75 -7.50
N VAL A 103 -21.91 -0.51 -7.26
CA VAL A 103 -21.54 -1.01 -5.91
C VAL A 103 -20.42 -0.17 -5.32
N LYS A 104 -19.39 0.15 -6.10
CA LYS A 104 -18.27 0.98 -5.65
C LYS A 104 -18.69 2.40 -5.33
N ARG A 105 -19.46 3.05 -6.20
CA ARG A 105 -19.97 4.41 -5.97
C ARG A 105 -20.86 4.50 -4.74
N GLN A 106 -21.63 3.45 -4.44
CA GLN A 106 -22.49 3.40 -3.26
C GLN A 106 -21.69 3.22 -1.96
N ASN A 107 -20.63 2.43 -1.99
CA ASN A 107 -19.93 2.00 -0.77
C ASN A 107 -18.62 2.75 -0.51
N ILE A 108 -18.00 3.37 -1.51
CA ILE A 108 -16.64 3.92 -1.44
C ILE A 108 -16.66 5.38 -1.89
N ALA A 109 -16.10 6.26 -1.05
CA ALA A 109 -15.98 7.68 -1.36
C ALA A 109 -14.92 7.92 -2.46
N GLY A 110 -15.12 8.92 -3.31
CA GLY A 110 -14.12 9.36 -4.28
C GLY A 110 -14.39 9.01 -5.73
N TYR A 111 -15.29 8.05 -6.03
CA TYR A 111 -15.59 7.67 -7.41
C TYR A 111 -16.36 8.76 -8.16
N ASP A 112 -17.40 9.32 -7.54
CA ASP A 112 -18.20 10.39 -8.13
C ASP A 112 -17.35 11.66 -8.35
N GLU A 113 -16.46 11.92 -7.39
CA GLU A 113 -15.50 13.03 -7.41
C GLU A 113 -14.52 12.87 -8.57
N ILE A 114 -13.91 11.69 -8.78
CA ILE A 114 -13.01 11.45 -9.92
C ILE A 114 -13.70 11.70 -11.26
N PHE A 115 -14.93 11.22 -11.45
CA PHE A 115 -15.69 11.51 -12.67
C PHE A 115 -15.96 13.00 -12.87
N THR A 116 -16.19 13.73 -11.77
CA THR A 116 -16.41 15.17 -11.82
C THR A 116 -15.13 15.93 -12.18
N LEU A 117 -13.99 15.54 -11.59
CA LEU A 117 -12.69 16.14 -11.83
C LEU A 117 -12.22 15.97 -13.28
N LEU A 118 -12.38 14.76 -13.83
CA LEU A 118 -11.92 14.39 -15.17
C LEU A 118 -12.94 14.68 -16.29
N LYS A 119 -14.05 15.34 -15.96
CA LYS A 119 -15.14 15.59 -16.91
C LYS A 119 -14.71 16.48 -18.07
N ASP A 120 -13.97 17.54 -17.76
CA ASP A 120 -13.67 18.63 -18.69
C ASP A 120 -12.17 18.71 -19.06
N LYS A 121 -11.29 18.03 -18.31
CA LYS A 121 -9.85 18.04 -18.54
C LYS A 121 -9.23 16.68 -18.14
N ASP A 122 -8.22 16.28 -18.89
CA ASP A 122 -7.34 15.16 -18.54
C ASP A 122 -6.37 15.61 -17.43
N LEU A 123 -6.11 14.75 -16.45
CA LEU A 123 -5.32 15.10 -15.27
C LEU A 123 -4.25 14.05 -14.98
N SER A 124 -3.10 14.50 -14.52
CA SER A 124 -2.04 13.64 -13.98
C SER A 124 -2.44 12.98 -12.67
N MET A 125 -1.71 11.93 -12.27
CA MET A 125 -1.88 11.27 -10.96
C MET A 125 -1.86 12.27 -9.80
N ASP A 126 -0.96 13.25 -9.85
CA ASP A 126 -0.77 14.26 -8.80
C ASP A 126 -1.94 15.21 -8.70
N GLU A 127 -2.43 15.67 -9.85
CA GLU A 127 -3.59 16.54 -9.92
C GLU A 127 -4.84 15.82 -9.42
N VAL A 128 -5.04 14.55 -9.81
CA VAL A 128 -6.18 13.76 -9.33
C VAL A 128 -6.07 13.53 -7.83
N ASP A 129 -4.91 13.11 -7.31
CA ASP A 129 -4.73 12.82 -5.89
C ASP A 129 -4.98 14.05 -5.01
N ALA A 130 -4.39 15.19 -5.35
CA ALA A 130 -4.57 16.43 -4.59
C ALA A 130 -6.03 16.90 -4.60
N GLN A 131 -6.67 16.88 -5.76
CA GLN A 131 -8.07 17.33 -5.89
C GLN A 131 -9.05 16.36 -5.26
N LEU A 132 -8.82 15.05 -5.38
CA LEU A 132 -9.65 14.02 -4.76
C LEU A 132 -9.60 14.11 -3.24
N LYS A 133 -8.40 14.19 -2.65
CA LYS A 133 -8.22 14.37 -1.20
C LYS A 133 -8.98 15.57 -0.67
N SER A 134 -8.86 16.70 -1.37
CA SER A 134 -9.61 17.92 -1.06
C SER A 134 -11.13 17.71 -1.17
N ALA A 135 -11.60 17.06 -2.23
CA ALA A 135 -13.03 16.86 -2.49
C ALA A 135 -13.73 15.99 -1.45
N ILE A 136 -13.07 14.94 -0.95
CA ILE A 136 -13.66 14.01 0.02
C ILE A 136 -13.18 14.23 1.46
N GLY A 137 -12.32 15.24 1.69
CA GLY A 137 -11.72 15.51 3.01
C GLY A 137 -10.81 14.37 3.50
N ALA A 138 -10.15 13.66 2.59
CA ALA A 138 -9.24 12.57 2.95
C ALA A 138 -7.82 13.08 3.21
N GLU A 139 -7.21 12.60 4.30
CA GLU A 139 -5.82 12.87 4.66
C GLU A 139 -4.92 11.66 4.35
N TRP A 140 -5.14 11.01 3.20
CA TRP A 140 -4.31 9.88 2.80
C TRP A 140 -2.86 10.33 2.58
N LYS A 141 -1.93 9.57 3.11
CA LYS A 141 -0.50 9.93 3.12
C LYS A 141 0.26 9.39 1.91
N SER A 142 -0.25 8.31 1.32
CA SER A 142 0.19 7.79 0.02
C SER A 142 -0.84 8.11 -1.07
N ARG A 143 -0.43 7.91 -2.33
CA ARG A 143 -1.30 7.99 -3.50
C ARG A 143 -2.06 6.69 -3.78
N ASN A 144 -1.85 5.64 -2.99
CA ASN A 144 -2.41 4.30 -3.22
C ASN A 144 -3.93 4.34 -3.34
N GLN A 145 -4.58 5.04 -2.42
CA GLN A 145 -6.04 5.13 -2.38
C GLN A 145 -6.61 5.78 -3.63
N THR A 146 -5.94 6.81 -4.14
CA THR A 146 -6.25 7.39 -5.45
C THR A 146 -5.95 6.39 -6.57
N SER A 147 -4.79 5.73 -6.53
CA SER A 147 -4.33 4.80 -7.57
C SER A 147 -5.26 3.60 -7.72
N PHE A 148 -5.73 3.01 -6.62
CA PHE A 148 -6.66 1.88 -6.64
C PHE A 148 -8.01 2.26 -7.26
N ARG A 149 -8.49 3.48 -7.01
CA ARG A 149 -9.73 3.98 -7.64
C ARG A 149 -9.55 4.14 -9.15
N LEU A 150 -8.44 4.75 -9.58
CA LEU A 150 -8.13 4.93 -11.00
C LEU A 150 -7.92 3.58 -11.70
N SER A 151 -7.26 2.63 -11.04
CA SER A 151 -7.03 1.28 -11.53
C SER A 151 -8.34 0.53 -11.72
N TRP A 152 -9.24 0.59 -10.74
CA TRP A 152 -10.59 0.03 -10.89
C TRP A 152 -11.36 0.69 -12.03
N LEU A 153 -11.33 2.01 -12.16
CA LEU A 153 -12.01 2.70 -13.27
C LEU A 153 -11.44 2.31 -14.64
N ARG A 154 -10.13 2.08 -14.72
CA ARG A 154 -9.47 1.58 -15.94
C ARG A 154 -9.89 0.15 -16.27
N SER A 155 -9.82 -0.75 -15.30
CA SER A 155 -10.25 -2.14 -15.50
C SER A 155 -11.73 -2.26 -15.87
N LEU A 156 -12.57 -1.36 -15.34
CA LEU A 156 -13.98 -1.27 -15.68
C LEU A 156 -14.26 -0.52 -17.01
N GLY A 157 -13.23 -0.01 -17.70
CA GLY A 157 -13.36 0.64 -19.00
C GLY A 157 -13.93 2.07 -18.96
N PHE A 158 -13.97 2.71 -17.80
CA PHE A 158 -14.47 4.09 -17.64
C PHE A 158 -13.36 5.15 -17.73
N LEU A 159 -12.11 4.71 -17.58
CA LEU A 159 -10.92 5.55 -17.61
C LEU A 159 -9.86 4.90 -18.49
N GLU A 160 -9.04 5.71 -19.16
CA GLU A 160 -7.82 5.28 -19.82
C GLU A 160 -6.66 6.19 -19.41
N ARG A 161 -5.43 5.71 -19.56
CA ARG A 161 -4.21 6.47 -19.25
C ARG A 161 -3.42 6.67 -20.54
N GLU A 162 -3.17 7.93 -20.90
CA GLU A 162 -2.37 8.32 -22.04
C GLU A 162 -1.11 9.05 -21.53
N GLY A 163 0.04 8.37 -21.61
CA GLY A 163 1.27 8.87 -20.99
C GLY A 163 1.13 9.02 -19.46
N ARG A 164 1.18 10.26 -18.97
CA ARG A 164 1.07 10.59 -17.54
C ARG A 164 -0.32 11.04 -17.11
N GLU A 165 -1.25 11.18 -18.05
CA GLU A 165 -2.56 11.76 -17.82
C GLU A 165 -3.66 10.69 -17.90
N TYR A 166 -4.67 10.86 -17.07
CA TYR A 166 -5.88 10.06 -17.03
C TYR A 166 -7.00 10.80 -17.73
N ARG A 167 -7.77 10.08 -18.55
CA ARG A 167 -8.90 10.62 -19.29
C ARG A 167 -10.10 9.69 -19.24
N LEU A 168 -11.30 10.27 -19.21
CA LEU A 168 -12.53 9.49 -19.28
C LEU A 168 -12.70 8.87 -20.67
N THR A 169 -13.12 7.60 -20.71
CA THR A 169 -13.57 6.97 -21.97
C THR A 169 -14.95 7.53 -22.36
N PRO A 170 -15.50 7.20 -23.55
CA PRO A 170 -16.89 7.55 -23.88
C PRO A 170 -17.90 7.06 -22.83
N ALA A 171 -17.69 5.86 -22.27
CA ALA A 171 -18.52 5.32 -21.20
C ALA A 171 -18.36 6.14 -19.90
N GLY A 172 -17.13 6.52 -19.53
CA GLY A 172 -16.88 7.37 -18.36
C GLY A 172 -17.51 8.75 -18.47
N ARG A 173 -17.45 9.37 -19.66
CA ARG A 173 -18.10 10.67 -19.93
C ARG A 173 -19.62 10.59 -19.79
N ALA A 174 -20.24 9.48 -20.17
CA ALA A 174 -21.68 9.27 -19.98
C ALA A 174 -22.05 9.28 -18.50
N VAL A 175 -21.29 8.57 -17.66
CA VAL A 175 -21.48 8.55 -16.20
C VAL A 175 -21.31 9.95 -15.59
N ALA A 176 -20.25 10.67 -15.98
CA ALA A 176 -20.01 12.03 -15.50
C ALA A 176 -21.15 13.02 -15.88
N LYS A 177 -21.77 12.82 -17.06
CA LYS A 177 -22.93 13.60 -17.50
C LYS A 177 -24.17 13.30 -16.66
N ASP A 178 -24.43 12.02 -16.37
CA ASP A 178 -25.57 11.60 -15.56
C ASP A 178 -25.46 12.12 -14.12
N LEU A 179 -24.24 12.09 -13.57
CA LEU A 179 -23.90 12.71 -12.29
C LEU A 179 -24.23 14.21 -12.25
N ALA A 180 -23.74 14.97 -13.22
CA ALA A 180 -24.00 16.41 -13.31
C ALA A 180 -25.51 16.71 -13.41
N ALA A 181 -26.28 15.88 -14.12
CA ALA A 181 -27.72 16.02 -14.24
C ALA A 181 -28.48 15.69 -12.94
N ALA A 182 -27.95 14.78 -12.12
CA ALA A 182 -28.51 14.46 -10.80
C ALA A 182 -28.26 15.58 -9.78
N THR A 183 -27.07 16.17 -9.75
CA THR A 183 -26.72 17.28 -8.84
C THR A 183 -27.54 18.54 -9.10
N MET A 184 -27.86 18.86 -10.36
CA MET A 184 -28.73 20.00 -10.71
C MET A 184 -30.19 19.85 -10.26
N LYS A 185 -30.62 18.63 -9.94
CA LYS A 185 -31.99 18.35 -9.45
C LYS A 185 -32.10 18.40 -7.92
N SER A 186 -30.99 18.45 -7.19
CA SER A 186 -30.94 18.54 -5.73
C SER A 186 -30.42 19.90 -5.25
N ASN A 187 -31.24 20.95 -5.29
CA ASN A 187 -30.91 22.21 -4.61
C ASN A 187 -31.15 22.06 -3.09
N GLY A 188 -30.12 21.66 -2.36
CA GLY A 188 -30.01 21.68 -0.89
C GLY A 188 -28.56 22.01 -0.49
N PRO A 189 -28.30 22.56 0.71
CA PRO A 189 -27.00 23.13 1.06
C PRO A 189 -25.92 22.05 0.98
N GLY A 190 -24.83 22.39 0.28
CA GLY A 190 -23.74 21.48 -0.06
C GLY A 190 -23.07 20.81 1.13
N PRO A 191 -22.21 19.81 0.87
CA PRO A 191 -21.60 19.01 1.92
C PRO A 191 -20.83 19.89 2.91
N THR A 192 -21.18 19.72 4.18
CA THR A 192 -20.54 20.34 5.34
C THR A 192 -19.04 20.10 5.29
N LYS A 193 -18.25 21.18 5.31
CA LYS A 193 -16.80 21.14 5.55
C LYS A 193 -16.54 20.36 6.85
N VAL A 194 -16.00 19.16 6.71
CA VAL A 194 -15.38 18.45 7.83
C VAL A 194 -14.12 19.22 8.20
N THR A 195 -14.13 19.85 9.37
CA THR A 195 -12.96 20.54 9.91
C THR A 195 -12.17 19.51 10.71
N ILE A 196 -11.07 19.00 10.14
CA ILE A 196 -10.08 18.23 10.90
C ILE A 196 -9.04 19.22 11.43
N THR A 197 -8.79 19.15 12.73
CA THR A 197 -7.78 19.91 13.45
C THR A 197 -6.40 19.38 13.07
N ALA A 198 -5.49 20.28 12.66
CA ALA A 198 -4.14 19.95 12.21
C ALA A 198 -3.41 19.06 13.24
N GLN A 199 -3.11 17.83 12.85
CA GLN A 199 -2.22 16.94 13.59
C GLN A 199 -0.76 17.40 13.41
N PRO A 200 0.11 17.17 14.40
CA PRO A 200 1.54 17.49 14.28
C PRO A 200 2.17 16.71 13.11
N GLU A 201 3.03 17.38 12.34
CA GLU A 201 3.73 16.81 11.18
C GLU A 201 4.51 15.55 11.58
N LYS A 202 4.37 14.45 10.83
CA LYS A 202 5.10 13.18 11.07
C LYS A 202 6.57 13.32 10.61
N PRO A 203 7.58 13.25 11.51
CA PRO A 203 8.98 13.49 11.14
C PRO A 203 9.54 12.55 10.06
N MET A 204 9.14 11.27 10.08
CA MET A 204 9.56 10.30 9.06
C MET A 204 9.01 10.62 7.67
N LEU A 205 7.77 11.13 7.58
CA LEU A 205 7.14 11.46 6.30
C LEU A 205 7.81 12.66 5.64
N LEU A 206 8.18 13.67 6.44
CA LEU A 206 8.96 14.83 5.96
C LEU A 206 10.31 14.38 5.39
N LYS A 207 11.02 13.51 6.12
CA LYS A 207 12.31 12.97 5.68
C LYS A 207 12.19 12.16 4.38
N ALA A 208 11.19 11.28 4.28
CA ALA A 208 10.96 10.50 3.06
C ALA A 208 10.63 11.39 1.85
N THR A 209 9.84 12.45 2.06
CA THR A 209 9.49 13.41 1.01
C THR A 209 10.71 14.17 0.52
N ASP A 210 11.56 14.67 1.42
CA ASP A 210 12.81 15.36 1.08
C ASP A 210 13.74 14.47 0.23
N ILE A 211 13.95 13.22 0.67
CA ILE A 211 14.78 12.25 -0.07
C ILE A 211 14.21 12.03 -1.48
N ALA A 212 12.90 11.79 -1.60
CA ALA A 212 12.25 11.55 -2.87
C ALA A 212 12.33 12.76 -3.83
N ASP A 213 12.10 13.97 -3.34
CA ASP A 213 12.19 15.21 -4.13
C ASP A 213 13.62 15.45 -4.65
N ARG A 214 14.62 15.17 -3.82
CA ARG A 214 16.04 15.25 -4.21
C ARG A 214 16.39 14.22 -5.28
N ILE A 215 15.89 12.98 -5.16
CA ILE A 215 16.08 11.92 -6.17
C ILE A 215 15.48 12.32 -7.51
N ASP A 216 14.21 12.75 -7.54
CA ASP A 216 13.53 13.12 -8.78
C ASP A 216 14.26 14.25 -9.50
N LYS A 217 14.75 15.24 -8.75
CA LYS A 217 15.55 16.34 -9.29
C LYS A 217 16.89 15.87 -9.85
N ALA A 218 17.59 14.97 -9.16
CA ALA A 218 18.88 14.43 -9.62
C ALA A 218 18.74 13.56 -10.86
N ALA A 219 17.66 12.77 -10.94
CA ALA A 219 17.40 11.84 -12.04
C ALA A 219 17.23 12.52 -13.42
N VAL A 220 16.80 13.79 -13.45
CA VAL A 220 16.60 14.55 -14.71
C VAL A 220 17.70 15.57 -15.01
N LYS A 221 18.76 15.64 -14.20
CA LYS A 221 19.85 16.64 -14.38
C LYS A 221 20.76 16.32 -15.57
N GLY A 222 20.91 15.05 -15.93
CA GLY A 222 21.67 14.58 -17.10
C GLY A 222 23.19 14.82 -17.07
N LEU A 223 23.75 15.23 -15.94
CA LEU A 223 25.19 15.45 -15.70
C LEU A 223 25.60 14.78 -14.38
N ASP A 224 26.83 14.22 -14.36
CA ASP A 224 27.53 13.49 -13.29
C ASP A 224 26.62 12.69 -12.34
N GLY A 225 26.49 11.39 -12.61
CA GLY A 225 25.56 10.47 -11.93
C GLY A 225 25.73 10.41 -10.41
N THR A 226 26.89 10.82 -9.90
CA THR A 226 27.29 10.82 -8.48
C THR A 226 26.22 11.37 -7.52
N ASP A 227 25.51 12.44 -7.87
CA ASP A 227 24.44 12.99 -7.01
C ASP A 227 23.31 11.95 -6.81
N LEU A 228 22.89 11.29 -7.89
CA LEU A 228 21.82 10.30 -7.88
C LEU A 228 22.25 9.01 -7.16
N GLU A 229 23.51 8.60 -7.30
CA GLU A 229 24.08 7.44 -6.63
C GLU A 229 24.02 7.60 -5.10
N ASN A 230 24.50 8.74 -4.59
CA ASN A 230 24.48 9.04 -3.16
C ASN A 230 23.04 9.12 -2.60
N LEU A 231 22.13 9.76 -3.33
CA LEU A 231 20.73 9.84 -2.94
C LEU A 231 20.03 8.48 -2.96
N THR A 232 20.40 7.61 -3.88
CA THR A 232 19.89 6.24 -3.95
C THR A 232 20.34 5.46 -2.71
N ALA A 233 21.62 5.57 -2.34
CA ALA A 233 22.11 4.95 -1.11
C ALA A 233 21.40 5.52 0.14
N GLU A 234 21.18 6.83 0.22
CA GLU A 234 20.42 7.47 1.30
C GLU A 234 18.98 6.96 1.40
N ALA A 235 18.28 6.79 0.26
CA ALA A 235 16.92 6.27 0.22
C ALA A 235 16.84 4.82 0.71
N PHE A 236 17.75 3.94 0.28
CA PHE A 236 17.73 2.56 0.72
C PHE A 236 18.23 2.39 2.16
N ALA A 237 19.14 3.26 2.62
CA ALA A 237 19.47 3.34 4.05
C ALA A 237 18.25 3.76 4.89
N PHE A 238 17.43 4.70 4.40
CA PHE A 238 16.16 5.06 5.04
C PHE A 238 15.18 3.87 5.12
N LEU A 239 15.17 3.00 4.11
CA LEU A 239 14.37 1.76 4.09
C LEU A 239 14.96 0.63 4.96
N GLY A 240 16.12 0.84 5.58
CA GLY A 240 16.76 -0.11 6.50
C GLY A 240 17.82 -1.03 5.88
N PHE A 241 18.26 -0.77 4.64
CA PHE A 241 19.38 -1.48 4.03
C PHE A 241 20.73 -0.91 4.48
N ASP A 242 21.75 -1.75 4.52
CA ASP A 242 23.14 -1.29 4.47
C ASP A 242 23.45 -0.93 3.00
N ALA A 243 23.58 0.36 2.70
CA ALA A 243 23.76 0.86 1.33
C ALA A 243 25.16 1.47 1.14
N GLU A 244 25.91 0.97 0.16
CA GLU A 244 27.27 1.40 -0.14
C GLU A 244 27.36 1.92 -1.58
N VAL A 245 27.89 3.14 -1.76
CA VAL A 245 28.22 3.70 -3.08
C VAL A 245 29.60 3.19 -3.50
N ILE A 246 29.73 2.64 -4.69
CA ILE A 246 31.01 2.13 -5.21
C ILE A 246 31.55 3.06 -6.29
N SER A 247 32.57 3.85 -5.95
CA SER A 247 33.18 4.79 -6.89
C SER A 247 34.14 4.12 -7.89
N GLY A 248 34.22 4.68 -9.10
CA GLY A 248 35.26 4.39 -10.10
C GLY A 248 34.71 3.96 -11.47
N PRO A 249 35.40 4.27 -12.58
CA PRO A 249 34.94 3.89 -13.92
C PRO A 249 34.79 2.38 -14.07
N GLY A 250 33.61 1.92 -14.49
CA GLY A 250 33.32 0.50 -14.71
C GLY A 250 33.11 -0.31 -13.41
N ASN A 251 32.70 0.34 -12.33
CA ASN A 251 32.11 -0.29 -11.16
C ASN A 251 30.59 0.00 -11.14
N PRO A 252 29.79 -0.82 -10.45
CA PRO A 252 28.39 -0.51 -10.23
C PRO A 252 28.22 0.69 -9.30
N ASP A 253 27.08 1.36 -9.35
CA ASP A 253 26.88 2.61 -8.62
C ASP A 253 26.65 2.39 -7.12
N VAL A 254 25.71 1.50 -6.77
CA VAL A 254 25.32 1.25 -5.38
C VAL A 254 25.13 -0.26 -5.14
N VAL A 255 25.56 -0.73 -3.98
CA VAL A 255 25.28 -2.10 -3.50
C VAL A 255 24.50 -2.02 -2.21
N LEU A 256 23.36 -2.69 -2.18
CA LEU A 256 22.54 -2.85 -0.98
C LEU A 256 22.80 -4.21 -0.35
N THR A 257 22.78 -4.25 0.98
CA THR A 257 22.70 -5.48 1.76
C THR A 257 21.52 -5.38 2.72
N ALA A 258 20.62 -6.37 2.71
CA ALA A 258 19.60 -6.53 3.73
C ALA A 258 20.21 -7.34 4.91
N PRO A 259 20.43 -6.74 6.09
CA PRO A 259 21.12 -7.39 7.21
C PRO A 259 20.23 -8.39 7.97
N MET A 260 19.84 -9.48 7.30
CA MET A 260 18.88 -10.47 7.79
C MET A 260 19.49 -11.83 8.18
N GLY A 261 20.78 -11.85 8.53
CA GLY A 261 21.48 -13.08 8.88
C GLY A 261 21.52 -14.08 7.72
N GLU A 262 20.99 -15.30 7.92
CA GLU A 262 20.92 -16.32 6.86
C GLU A 262 19.97 -15.94 5.72
N ALA A 263 18.93 -15.14 6.00
CA ALA A 263 18.00 -14.63 4.99
C ALA A 263 18.50 -13.35 4.30
N ARG A 264 19.77 -12.97 4.49
CA ARG A 264 20.38 -11.82 3.81
C ARG A 264 20.24 -11.95 2.30
N TYR A 265 20.07 -10.81 1.64
CA TYR A 265 20.19 -10.70 0.19
C TYR A 265 20.86 -9.38 -0.17
N ARG A 266 21.43 -9.33 -1.37
CA ARG A 266 22.20 -8.20 -1.89
C ARG A 266 21.70 -7.78 -3.25
N VAL A 267 21.67 -6.47 -3.46
CA VAL A 267 21.17 -5.86 -4.70
C VAL A 267 22.25 -4.99 -5.29
N LEU A 268 22.56 -5.23 -6.56
CA LEU A 268 23.33 -4.32 -7.38
C LEU A 268 22.40 -3.25 -7.95
N ILE A 269 22.68 -1.98 -7.73
CA ILE A 269 21.92 -0.88 -8.33
C ILE A 269 22.83 -0.08 -9.25
N ASP A 270 22.35 0.11 -10.46
CA ASP A 270 22.92 1.02 -11.46
C ASP A 270 21.95 2.18 -11.66
N THR A 271 22.41 3.40 -11.48
CA THR A 271 21.58 4.60 -11.59
C THR A 271 21.78 5.24 -12.96
N LYS A 272 20.70 5.82 -13.49
CA LYS A 272 20.71 6.48 -14.80
C LYS A 272 19.96 7.79 -14.72
N SER A 273 20.72 8.89 -14.78
CA SER A 273 20.16 10.23 -14.93
C SER A 273 20.06 10.61 -16.41
N ARG A 274 18.94 11.20 -16.84
CA ARG A 274 18.73 11.64 -18.23
C ARG A 274 17.95 12.96 -18.27
N SER A 275 18.50 13.96 -18.96
CA SER A 275 17.83 15.25 -19.15
C SER A 275 16.56 15.17 -20.00
N SER A 276 16.46 14.14 -20.84
CA SER A 276 15.22 13.78 -21.55
C SER A 276 14.13 13.23 -20.63
N GLY A 277 14.46 12.89 -19.37
CA GLY A 277 13.58 12.21 -18.43
C GLY A 277 13.33 10.74 -18.74
N CYS A 278 14.05 10.14 -19.71
CA CYS A 278 13.82 8.77 -20.15
C CYS A 278 15.14 8.06 -20.51
N VAL A 279 15.38 6.92 -19.85
CA VAL A 279 16.51 6.01 -20.07
C VAL A 279 16.25 5.18 -21.32
N GLN A 280 17.21 5.23 -22.24
CA GLN A 280 17.20 4.54 -23.52
C GLN A 280 17.92 3.19 -23.45
N GLN A 281 17.66 2.35 -24.44
CA GLN A 281 18.31 1.05 -24.59
C GLN A 281 19.85 1.11 -24.52
N ASN A 282 20.47 2.07 -25.21
CA ASN A 282 21.94 2.21 -25.27
C ASN A 282 22.56 2.75 -23.98
N ASP A 283 21.73 3.15 -23.02
CA ASP A 283 22.18 3.68 -21.74
C ASP A 283 22.55 2.57 -20.75
N VAL A 284 22.09 1.34 -20.99
CA VAL A 284 22.23 0.21 -20.07
C VAL A 284 23.07 -0.88 -20.72
N SER A 285 24.17 -1.25 -20.07
CA SER A 285 25.02 -2.37 -20.48
C SER A 285 24.72 -3.62 -19.64
N PHE A 286 23.80 -4.46 -20.10
CA PHE A 286 23.41 -5.70 -19.40
C PHE A 286 24.60 -6.65 -19.18
N GLN A 287 25.55 -6.69 -20.12
CA GLN A 287 26.77 -7.47 -19.97
C GLN A 287 27.63 -6.98 -18.79
N ALA A 288 27.79 -5.65 -18.65
CA ALA A 288 28.55 -5.07 -17.53
C ALA A 288 27.83 -5.30 -16.19
N LEU A 289 26.51 -5.12 -16.16
CA LEU A 289 25.69 -5.40 -14.98
C LEU A 289 25.86 -6.84 -14.50
N ASN A 290 25.82 -7.83 -15.41
CA ASN A 290 26.04 -9.24 -15.05
C ASN A 290 27.45 -9.51 -14.50
N GLN A 291 28.47 -8.88 -15.09
CA GLN A 291 29.85 -8.98 -14.57
C GLN A 291 29.97 -8.36 -13.17
N HIS A 292 29.35 -7.20 -12.95
CA HIS A 292 29.36 -6.51 -11.66
C HIS A 292 28.57 -7.28 -10.61
N LYS A 293 27.39 -7.82 -10.95
CA LYS A 293 26.56 -8.67 -10.07
C LYS A 293 27.39 -9.84 -9.53
N ALA A 294 28.13 -10.53 -10.40
CA ALA A 294 29.02 -11.61 -10.00
C ALA A 294 30.19 -11.12 -9.12
N LYS A 295 30.86 -10.03 -9.52
CA LYS A 295 31.99 -9.44 -8.78
C LYS A 295 31.64 -9.08 -7.35
N VAL A 296 30.46 -8.48 -7.15
CA VAL A 296 30.00 -8.10 -5.82
C VAL A 296 29.16 -9.18 -5.16
N SER A 297 28.92 -10.35 -5.78
CA SER A 297 28.04 -11.40 -5.23
C SER A 297 26.66 -10.87 -4.82
N ALA A 298 26.01 -10.13 -5.72
CA ALA A 298 24.64 -9.68 -5.54
C ALA A 298 23.63 -10.73 -6.05
N ASP A 299 22.53 -10.89 -5.32
CA ASP A 299 21.44 -11.80 -5.68
C ASP A 299 20.56 -11.20 -6.78
N TYR A 300 20.39 -9.87 -6.73
CA TYR A 300 19.53 -9.13 -7.65
C TYR A 300 20.27 -7.98 -8.33
N THR A 301 19.71 -7.50 -9.43
CA THR A 301 20.22 -6.31 -10.13
C THR A 301 19.06 -5.43 -10.53
N MET A 302 19.22 -4.13 -10.32
CA MET A 302 18.22 -3.12 -10.60
C MET A 302 18.86 -1.93 -11.29
N VAL A 303 18.14 -1.35 -12.25
CA VAL A 303 18.44 -0.03 -12.79
C VAL A 303 17.41 0.96 -12.24
N LEU A 304 17.88 2.05 -11.63
CA LEU A 304 17.04 3.17 -11.19
C LEU A 304 17.13 4.33 -12.19
N GLY A 305 15.99 4.81 -12.67
CA GLY A 305 15.94 5.93 -13.60
C GLY A 305 14.63 6.74 -13.51
N PRO A 306 14.57 7.93 -14.12
CA PRO A 306 13.36 8.77 -14.12
C PRO A 306 12.19 8.11 -14.86
N ASP A 307 12.48 7.45 -15.99
CA ASP A 307 11.56 6.63 -16.77
C ASP A 307 12.36 5.75 -17.76
N PHE A 308 11.70 4.84 -18.45
CA PHE A 308 12.33 3.89 -19.39
C PHE A 308 11.62 3.89 -20.74
N SER A 309 12.39 3.75 -21.82
CA SER A 309 11.87 3.77 -23.21
C SER A 309 10.95 2.59 -23.57
N GLY A 310 10.87 1.57 -22.72
CA GLY A 310 10.17 0.31 -23.00
C GLY A 310 10.80 -0.49 -24.14
N GLY A 311 10.00 -1.31 -24.82
CA GLY A 311 10.41 -2.06 -26.01
C GLY A 311 11.58 -3.02 -25.74
N ASN A 312 12.64 -2.91 -26.55
CA ASN A 312 13.83 -3.76 -26.42
C ASN A 312 14.52 -3.62 -25.06
N LEU A 313 14.55 -2.42 -24.48
CA LEU A 313 15.18 -2.21 -23.16
C LEU A 313 14.52 -3.07 -22.09
N GLU A 314 13.19 -3.07 -22.06
CA GLU A 314 12.41 -3.87 -21.11
C GLU A 314 12.51 -5.37 -21.41
N THR A 315 12.53 -5.74 -22.69
CA THR A 315 12.71 -7.13 -23.12
C THR A 315 14.05 -7.67 -22.64
N TRP A 316 15.14 -6.93 -22.86
CA TRP A 316 16.48 -7.35 -22.44
C TRP A 316 16.64 -7.32 -20.93
N ALA A 317 16.04 -6.35 -20.25
CA ALA A 317 15.99 -6.32 -18.79
C ALA A 317 15.31 -7.58 -18.23
N LYS A 318 14.24 -8.04 -18.87
CA LYS A 318 13.60 -9.31 -18.51
C LYS A 318 14.49 -10.53 -18.78
N GLU A 319 15.12 -10.60 -19.95
CA GLU A 319 16.02 -11.70 -20.33
C GLU A 319 17.25 -11.82 -19.42
N HIS A 320 17.76 -10.69 -18.93
CA HIS A 320 18.96 -10.63 -18.09
C HIS A 320 18.63 -10.58 -16.58
N GLU A 321 17.35 -10.72 -16.20
CA GLU A 321 16.89 -10.63 -14.80
C GLU A 321 17.34 -9.33 -14.10
N VAL A 322 17.24 -8.21 -14.83
CA VAL A 322 17.50 -6.86 -14.35
C VAL A 322 16.17 -6.15 -14.16
N ARG A 323 15.89 -5.68 -12.95
CA ARG A 323 14.69 -4.91 -12.64
C ARG A 323 14.87 -3.46 -13.08
N LEU A 324 13.87 -2.87 -13.73
CA LEU A 324 13.82 -1.43 -14.02
C LEU A 324 12.85 -0.78 -13.03
N LEU A 325 13.36 0.08 -12.15
CA LEU A 325 12.57 0.81 -11.15
C LEU A 325 12.59 2.31 -11.46
N ARG A 326 11.42 2.94 -11.48
CA ARG A 326 11.28 4.38 -11.68
C ARG A 326 11.46 5.14 -10.37
N THR A 327 11.96 6.37 -10.43
CA THR A 327 12.06 7.21 -9.22
C THR A 327 10.70 7.47 -8.58
N GLU A 328 9.63 7.58 -9.37
CA GLU A 328 8.25 7.70 -8.88
C GLU A 328 7.79 6.44 -8.13
N GLU A 329 8.24 5.24 -8.53
CA GLU A 329 7.92 3.99 -7.83
C GLU A 329 8.70 3.92 -6.50
N LEU A 330 9.97 4.31 -6.49
CA LEU A 330 10.77 4.42 -5.26
C LEU A 330 10.18 5.47 -4.29
N ARG A 331 9.70 6.61 -4.79
CA ARG A 331 8.97 7.62 -4.00
C ARG A 331 7.78 6.99 -3.28
N GLN A 332 6.96 6.23 -3.98
CA GLN A 332 5.80 5.56 -3.38
C GLN A 332 6.21 4.64 -2.24
N VAL A 333 7.28 3.85 -2.43
CA VAL A 333 7.82 2.96 -1.38
C VAL A 333 8.35 3.75 -0.18
N LEU A 334 9.10 4.84 -0.39
CA LEU A 334 9.62 5.69 0.68
C LEU A 334 8.49 6.30 1.53
N LEU A 335 7.46 6.85 0.87
CA LEU A 335 6.33 7.47 1.56
C LEU A 335 5.47 6.43 2.30
N ALA A 336 5.26 5.26 1.71
CA ALA A 336 4.58 4.15 2.37
C ALA A 336 5.36 3.68 3.59
N HIS A 337 6.66 3.41 3.46
CA HIS A 337 7.52 3.00 4.58
C HIS A 337 7.50 4.03 5.73
N ALA A 338 7.46 5.33 5.41
CA ALA A 338 7.36 6.39 6.41
C ALA A 338 6.03 6.44 7.17
N ASP A 339 4.94 5.94 6.57
CA ASP A 339 3.63 5.89 7.23
C ASP A 339 3.45 4.60 8.04
N GLY A 340 3.92 3.49 7.50
CA GLY A 340 3.96 2.16 8.09
C GLY A 340 5.17 1.40 7.58
N VAL A 341 6.05 0.98 8.50
CA VAL A 341 7.32 0.33 8.19
C VAL A 341 7.08 -0.93 7.36
N ILE A 342 7.72 -0.99 6.19
CA ILE A 342 7.76 -2.19 5.34
C ILE A 342 9.04 -2.95 5.70
N THR A 343 8.92 -4.23 6.02
CA THR A 343 10.05 -5.06 6.45
C THR A 343 10.96 -5.46 5.27
N LEU A 344 12.23 -5.74 5.56
CA LEU A 344 13.23 -6.05 4.53
C LEU A 344 12.89 -7.31 3.72
N ASP A 345 12.32 -8.36 4.34
CA ASP A 345 11.86 -9.55 3.62
C ASP A 345 10.75 -9.23 2.59
N ARG A 346 9.88 -8.26 2.90
CA ARG A 346 8.83 -7.81 1.98
C ARG A 346 9.40 -6.95 0.86
N LEU A 347 10.38 -6.09 1.16
CA LEU A 347 11.04 -5.25 0.17
C LEU A 347 11.85 -6.07 -0.85
N GLU A 348 12.25 -7.31 -0.53
CA GLU A 348 12.93 -8.20 -1.48
C GLU A 348 12.14 -8.39 -2.78
N ALA A 349 10.81 -8.40 -2.71
CA ALA A 349 9.93 -8.59 -3.86
C ALA A 349 10.15 -7.54 -4.96
N LEU A 350 10.56 -6.32 -4.59
CA LEU A 350 10.86 -5.25 -5.55
C LEU A 350 12.01 -5.61 -6.49
N PHE A 351 12.95 -6.45 -6.07
CA PHE A 351 14.17 -6.75 -6.82
C PHE A 351 14.12 -8.08 -7.58
N ARG A 352 13.15 -8.95 -7.28
CA ARG A 352 13.02 -10.26 -7.91
C ARG A 352 12.57 -10.13 -9.36
N GLY A 353 13.15 -10.89 -10.28
CA GLY A 353 12.77 -10.91 -11.71
C GLY A 353 13.45 -9.80 -12.53
N GLY A 354 12.93 -9.53 -13.73
CA GLY A 354 13.47 -8.48 -14.62
C GLY A 354 12.40 -7.77 -15.45
N GLY A 355 12.79 -6.71 -16.15
CA GLY A 355 11.89 -5.81 -16.85
C GLY A 355 11.36 -4.70 -15.95
N SER A 356 10.38 -3.92 -16.41
CA SER A 356 9.74 -2.87 -15.61
C SER A 356 9.16 -3.44 -14.31
N MET A 357 9.15 -2.63 -13.26
CA MET A 357 8.48 -2.95 -12.01
C MET A 357 7.04 -3.40 -12.25
N ASP A 358 6.69 -4.55 -11.70
CA ASP A 358 5.34 -5.07 -11.77
C ASP A 358 4.44 -4.28 -10.82
N GLU A 359 3.38 -3.70 -11.35
CA GLU A 359 2.47 -2.85 -10.59
C GLU A 359 1.73 -3.62 -9.49
N ALA A 360 1.45 -4.92 -9.68
CA ALA A 360 0.84 -5.75 -8.64
C ALA A 360 1.83 -6.02 -7.50
N VAL A 361 3.11 -6.26 -7.82
CA VAL A 361 4.16 -6.43 -6.79
C VAL A 361 4.39 -5.13 -6.03
N LEU A 362 4.38 -3.99 -6.73
CA LEU A 362 4.44 -2.68 -6.08
C LEU A 362 3.23 -2.48 -5.16
N ALA A 363 2.01 -2.71 -5.65
CA ALA A 363 0.79 -2.57 -4.85
C ALA A 363 0.79 -3.49 -3.62
N GLU A 364 1.26 -4.73 -3.75
CA GLU A 364 1.42 -5.68 -2.63
C GLU A 364 2.43 -5.14 -1.60
N THR A 365 3.59 -4.66 -2.07
CA THR A 365 4.61 -4.06 -1.19
C THR A 365 4.06 -2.84 -0.44
N LEU A 366 3.27 -2.00 -1.11
CA LEU A 366 2.68 -0.82 -0.49
C LEU A 366 1.53 -1.18 0.48
N ALA A 367 0.81 -2.27 0.24
CA ALA A 367 -0.23 -2.78 1.15
C ALA A 367 0.34 -3.26 2.49
N GLU A 368 1.61 -3.66 2.55
CA GLU A 368 2.29 -4.02 3.82
C GLU A 368 2.37 -2.83 4.79
N SER A 369 2.61 -1.62 4.25
CA SER A 369 2.56 -0.38 5.03
C SER A 369 1.15 -0.13 5.57
N GLU A 370 0.14 -0.25 4.71
CA GLU A 370 -1.27 -0.05 5.11
C GLU A 370 -1.68 -1.03 6.20
N HIS A 371 -1.26 -2.30 6.09
CA HIS A 371 -1.49 -3.31 7.11
C HIS A 371 -0.82 -2.93 8.45
N THR A 372 0.43 -2.49 8.40
CA THR A 372 1.16 -2.01 9.59
C THR A 372 0.44 -0.84 10.25
N VAL A 373 -0.04 0.14 9.47
CA VAL A 373 -0.83 1.27 9.96
C VAL A 373 -2.15 0.80 10.60
N GLN A 374 -2.84 -0.17 10.01
CA GLN A 374 -4.07 -0.73 10.57
C GLN A 374 -3.84 -1.40 11.91
N VAL A 375 -2.78 -2.21 12.04
CA VAL A 375 -2.43 -2.88 13.30
C VAL A 375 -2.09 -1.87 14.39
N LEU A 376 -1.29 -0.83 14.07
CA LEU A 376 -0.96 0.24 15.01
C LEU A 376 -2.21 1.04 15.42
N THR A 377 -3.12 1.29 14.47
CA THR A 377 -4.39 1.96 14.73
C THR A 377 -5.27 1.13 15.65
N LEU A 378 -5.36 -0.19 15.43
CA LEU A 378 -6.13 -1.09 16.29
C LEU A 378 -5.56 -1.11 17.71
N ALA A 379 -4.24 -1.10 17.89
CA ALA A 379 -3.61 -0.99 19.21
C ALA A 379 -4.06 0.27 19.95
N ARG A 380 -4.11 1.42 19.26
CA ARG A 380 -4.63 2.67 19.84
C ARG A 380 -6.11 2.53 20.22
N LEU A 381 -6.94 2.03 19.30
CA LEU A 381 -8.39 1.89 19.50
C LEU A 381 -8.72 0.95 20.66
N VAL A 382 -8.05 -0.20 20.74
CA VAL A 382 -8.21 -1.15 21.86
C VAL A 382 -7.84 -0.50 23.18
N TYR A 383 -6.68 0.18 23.23
CA TYR A 383 -6.24 0.86 24.44
C TYR A 383 -7.23 1.96 24.89
N ASP A 384 -7.69 2.82 23.96
CA ASP A 384 -8.66 3.87 24.26
C ASP A 384 -10.04 3.33 24.65
N ALA A 385 -10.48 2.23 24.02
CA ALA A 385 -11.72 1.56 24.36
C ALA A 385 -11.68 1.03 25.80
N VAL A 386 -10.60 0.31 26.19
CA VAL A 386 -10.42 -0.16 27.56
C VAL A 386 -10.39 1.02 28.53
N ARG A 387 -9.59 2.05 28.24
CA ARG A 387 -9.48 3.24 29.10
C ARG A 387 -10.83 3.92 29.35
N SER A 388 -11.67 4.01 28.33
CA SER A 388 -12.95 4.73 28.38
C SER A 388 -14.08 3.92 29.00
N HIS A 389 -13.97 2.59 29.03
CA HIS A 389 -15.04 1.70 29.49
C HIS A 389 -14.69 0.92 30.76
N GLN A 390 -13.46 0.98 31.27
CA GLN A 390 -12.98 0.18 32.42
C GLN A 390 -13.72 0.46 33.74
N GLU A 391 -14.44 1.56 33.85
CA GLU A 391 -15.25 1.92 35.02
C GLU A 391 -16.73 1.48 34.89
N GLN A 392 -17.14 0.98 33.72
CA GLN A 392 -18.52 0.55 33.47
C GLN A 392 -18.80 -0.84 34.07
N GLU A 393 -20.08 -1.14 34.33
CA GLU A 393 -20.48 -2.47 34.80
C GLU A 393 -20.36 -3.52 33.68
N GLY A 394 -19.65 -4.62 33.97
CA GLY A 394 -19.42 -5.72 33.05
C GLY A 394 -17.95 -6.05 32.87
N ALA A 395 -17.63 -7.28 32.45
CA ALA A 395 -16.25 -7.65 32.14
C ALA A 395 -15.86 -7.11 30.75
N LEU A 396 -14.81 -6.29 30.69
CA LEU A 396 -14.16 -5.91 29.44
C LEU A 396 -13.23 -7.03 29.00
N ASN A 397 -13.51 -7.61 27.84
CA ASN A 397 -12.69 -8.61 27.19
C ASN A 397 -12.75 -8.40 25.67
N ALA A 398 -12.09 -9.26 24.88
CA ALA A 398 -12.08 -9.14 23.43
C ALA A 398 -13.49 -9.17 22.79
N HIS A 399 -14.45 -9.91 23.37
CA HIS A 399 -15.84 -9.91 22.88
C HIS A 399 -16.52 -8.57 23.14
N SER A 400 -16.39 -8.00 24.33
CA SER A 400 -16.94 -6.68 24.65
C SER A 400 -16.32 -5.60 23.75
N LEU A 401 -15.00 -5.68 23.53
CA LEU A 401 -14.27 -4.77 22.65
C LEU A 401 -14.70 -4.89 21.18
N PHE A 402 -15.02 -6.09 20.69
CA PHE A 402 -15.57 -6.28 19.35
C PHE A 402 -16.83 -5.43 19.13
N TYR A 403 -17.74 -5.40 20.09
CA TYR A 403 -18.94 -4.57 20.01
C TYR A 403 -18.66 -3.07 20.19
N ILE A 404 -17.76 -2.70 21.11
CA ILE A 404 -17.34 -1.29 21.31
C ILE A 404 -16.71 -0.73 20.02
N LEU A 405 -15.98 -1.56 19.29
CA LEU A 405 -15.37 -1.23 18.00
C LEU A 405 -16.30 -1.52 16.80
N ALA A 406 -17.61 -1.59 17.04
CA ALA A 406 -18.65 -1.76 16.03
C ALA A 406 -18.48 -2.98 15.08
N GLY A 407 -17.71 -3.98 15.49
CA GLY A 407 -17.39 -5.16 14.68
C GLY A 407 -16.50 -4.87 13.46
N GLU A 408 -15.82 -3.72 13.41
CA GLU A 408 -14.95 -3.34 12.29
C GLU A 408 -13.70 -4.22 12.17
N TYR A 409 -13.28 -4.85 13.28
CA TYR A 409 -12.07 -5.67 13.35
C TYR A 409 -12.40 -7.10 13.77
N PRO A 410 -11.74 -8.12 13.18
CA PRO A 410 -11.91 -9.51 13.59
C PRO A 410 -11.55 -9.69 15.07
N ILE A 411 -12.33 -10.50 15.79
CA ILE A 411 -12.11 -10.75 17.21
C ILE A 411 -10.71 -11.32 17.51
N GLN A 412 -10.15 -12.11 16.59
CA GLN A 412 -8.79 -12.64 16.70
C GLN A 412 -7.73 -11.53 16.66
N ALA A 413 -7.92 -10.51 15.81
CA ALA A 413 -7.02 -9.37 15.73
C ALA A 413 -7.10 -8.52 17.00
N ILE A 414 -8.31 -8.33 17.55
CA ILE A 414 -8.52 -7.68 18.85
C ILE A 414 -7.80 -8.46 19.95
N GLN A 415 -7.96 -9.79 19.98
CA GLN A 415 -7.31 -10.64 20.98
C GLN A 415 -5.78 -10.56 20.90
N ALA A 416 -5.20 -10.71 19.71
CA ALA A 416 -3.76 -10.57 19.51
C ALA A 416 -3.23 -9.19 19.95
N THR A 417 -4.01 -8.13 19.67
CA THR A 417 -3.68 -6.77 20.09
C THR A 417 -3.73 -6.62 21.62
N VAL A 418 -4.75 -7.19 22.26
CA VAL A 418 -4.86 -7.23 23.73
C VAL A 418 -3.65 -7.97 24.31
N ASP A 419 -3.30 -9.13 23.78
CA ASP A 419 -2.16 -9.94 24.27
C ASP A 419 -0.83 -9.17 24.12
N LEU A 420 -0.62 -8.48 23.00
CA LEU A 420 0.54 -7.60 22.79
C LEU A 420 0.58 -6.47 23.84
N LEU A 421 -0.56 -5.79 24.05
CA LEU A 421 -0.65 -4.70 25.03
C LEU A 421 -0.53 -5.19 26.49
N GLN A 422 -0.85 -6.46 26.76
CA GLN A 422 -0.66 -7.11 28.05
C GLN A 422 0.75 -7.66 28.28
N SER A 423 1.55 -7.83 27.22
CA SER A 423 2.91 -8.38 27.30
C SER A 423 3.78 -7.65 28.33
N ASP A 424 4.77 -8.31 28.92
CA ASP A 424 5.64 -7.66 29.92
C ASP A 424 6.40 -6.47 29.34
N LEU A 425 6.77 -6.56 28.07
CA LEU A 425 7.49 -5.53 27.33
C LEU A 425 6.65 -4.28 27.14
N ILE A 426 5.39 -4.41 26.70
CA ILE A 426 4.49 -3.26 26.52
C ILE A 426 3.79 -2.95 27.84
N GLY A 427 2.95 -3.88 28.32
CA GLY A 427 2.38 -3.86 29.66
C GLY A 427 1.44 -2.69 29.91
N ALA A 428 0.78 -2.24 28.85
CA ALA A 428 -0.20 -1.17 28.83
C ALA A 428 -1.54 -1.62 29.44
N LEU A 429 -1.89 -2.89 29.28
CA LEU A 429 -3.14 -3.48 29.78
C LEU A 429 -2.87 -4.59 30.81
N ALA A 430 -3.85 -4.85 31.67
CA ALA A 430 -3.86 -5.96 32.61
C ALA A 430 -5.29 -6.46 32.83
N ARG A 431 -5.44 -7.57 33.57
CA ARG A 431 -6.73 -8.18 33.91
C ARG A 431 -6.95 -8.15 35.41
N THR A 432 -8.18 -7.83 35.81
CA THR A 432 -8.63 -7.93 37.20
C THR A 432 -8.83 -9.40 37.60
N GLN A 433 -9.12 -9.65 38.88
CA GLN A 433 -9.47 -11.00 39.36
C GLN A 433 -10.74 -11.58 38.70
N LYS A 434 -11.61 -10.73 38.16
CA LYS A 434 -12.81 -11.13 37.41
C LYS A 434 -12.58 -11.21 35.90
N ASP A 435 -11.31 -11.26 35.47
CA ASP A 435 -10.89 -11.34 34.07
C ASP A 435 -11.32 -10.13 33.19
N SER A 436 -11.60 -8.99 33.82
CA SER A 436 -11.90 -7.73 33.11
C SER A 436 -10.64 -6.93 32.82
N LEU A 437 -10.49 -6.42 31.60
CA LEU A 437 -9.37 -5.59 31.14
C LEU A 437 -9.39 -4.20 31.76
N TYR A 438 -8.21 -3.68 32.10
CA TYR A 438 -7.99 -2.30 32.53
C TYR A 438 -6.63 -1.77 32.06
N THR A 439 -6.48 -0.44 31.98
CA THR A 439 -5.21 0.21 31.64
C THR A 439 -4.28 0.24 32.85
N ARG A 440 -3.06 -0.30 32.70
CA ARG A 440 -2.01 -0.28 33.74
C ARG A 440 -1.10 0.95 33.63
N LEU A 441 -0.95 1.49 32.43
CA LEU A 441 -0.15 2.69 32.14
C LEU A 441 -1.07 3.81 31.67
N THR A 442 -0.68 5.07 31.92
CA THR A 442 -1.29 6.22 31.25
C THR A 442 -0.70 6.37 29.84
N PRO A 443 -1.33 7.13 28.92
CA PRO A 443 -0.77 7.35 27.58
C PRO A 443 0.67 7.90 27.61
N ARG A 444 0.95 8.80 28.56
CA ARG A 444 2.30 9.35 28.77
C ARG A 444 3.30 8.28 29.19
N MET A 445 2.97 7.46 30.20
CA MET A 445 3.86 6.40 30.66
C MET A 445 4.09 5.33 29.60
N LEU A 446 3.07 5.02 28.79
CA LEU A 446 3.20 4.10 27.67
C LEU A 446 4.16 4.65 26.62
N ALA A 447 4.03 5.93 26.25
CA ALA A 447 4.95 6.59 25.33
C ALA A 447 6.39 6.57 25.87
N ASP A 448 6.60 6.98 27.13
CA ASP A 448 7.92 6.97 27.78
C ASP A 448 8.55 5.57 27.76
N LYS A 449 7.75 4.52 28.00
CA LYS A 449 8.22 3.12 27.97
C LYS A 449 8.61 2.65 26.57
N LEU A 450 7.85 3.03 25.55
CA LEU A 450 8.17 2.70 24.16
C LEU A 450 9.46 3.42 23.70
N THR A 451 9.67 4.66 24.13
CA THR A 451 10.93 5.39 23.89
C THR A 451 12.11 4.70 24.56
N GLN A 452 11.98 4.29 25.84
CA GLN A 452 13.04 3.54 26.52
C GLN A 452 13.39 2.24 25.78
N LEU A 453 12.38 1.52 25.28
CA LEU A 453 12.60 0.32 24.47
C LEU A 453 13.37 0.65 23.19
N GLN A 454 13.00 1.72 22.49
CA GLN A 454 13.70 2.19 21.31
C GLN A 454 15.17 2.49 21.62
N ASP A 455 15.46 3.23 22.70
CA ASP A 455 16.82 3.64 23.06
C ASP A 455 17.71 2.42 23.36
N VAL A 456 17.18 1.43 24.09
CA VAL A 456 17.87 0.17 24.40
C VAL A 456 18.18 -0.62 23.12
N LEU A 457 17.23 -0.70 22.19
CA LEU A 457 17.41 -1.40 20.91
C LEU A 457 18.39 -0.67 19.98
N ALA A 458 18.41 0.67 20.02
CA ALA A 458 19.34 1.49 19.26
C ALA A 458 20.78 1.47 19.82
N GLY A 459 21.01 0.81 20.96
CA GLY A 459 22.32 0.74 21.60
C GLY A 459 22.78 2.05 22.25
N GLN A 460 21.89 3.03 22.45
CA GLN A 460 22.21 4.19 23.27
C GLN A 460 22.16 3.77 24.74
N PRO A 461 23.25 3.88 25.51
CA PRO A 461 23.20 3.54 26.92
C PRO A 461 22.21 4.49 27.62
N ALA A 462 21.19 3.91 28.25
CA ALA A 462 20.31 4.64 29.15
C ALA A 462 21.17 5.39 30.16
N ASP A 463 21.00 6.71 30.20
CA ASP A 463 21.78 7.65 30.98
C ASP A 463 22.03 7.09 32.38
N ALA A 464 23.29 6.68 32.65
CA ALA A 464 23.69 6.16 33.93
C ALA A 464 23.60 7.31 34.94
N GLY A 465 22.43 7.40 35.59
CA GLY A 465 22.16 8.37 36.63
C GLY A 465 23.33 8.43 37.58
N LYS A 466 23.85 9.65 37.77
CA LYS A 466 24.87 10.00 38.76
C LYS A 466 24.44 9.45 40.12
N ALA A 467 24.89 8.25 40.45
CA ALA A 467 24.92 7.77 41.80
C ALA A 467 25.91 8.66 42.55
N GLY A 468 25.39 9.47 43.46
CA GLY A 468 26.19 10.27 44.37
C GLY A 468 27.18 9.38 45.09
N THR A 469 28.46 9.73 44.96
CA THR A 469 29.54 9.23 45.80
C THR A 469 29.25 9.66 47.25
N PRO A 470 29.48 8.78 48.25
CA PRO A 470 29.08 8.97 49.65
C PRO A 470 29.66 10.22 50.33
#